data_AF-A0A7S1Q999-F1
#
_entry.id   AF-A0A7S1Q999-F1
#
_cell.length_a   1.000
_cell.length_b   1.000
_cell.length_c   1.000
_cell.angle_alpha   90.00
_cell.angle_beta   90.00
_cell.angle_gamma   90.00
#
_symmetry.space_group_name_H-M   'P 1'
#
loop_
_entity.id
_entity.type
_entity.pdbx_description
1 polymer ?
#
loop_
_entity_poly.entity_id
_entity_poly.type
_entity_poly.pdbx_seq_one_letter_code
_entity_poly.pdbx_strand_id
1 'polypeptide(L)'
;MSSPTTICQQMEDEIHVKRCGPNIGMDRTRVLLRRLYPSSHEHARRIIDDVLKMPKEKRERELEAILDEWGNRHTKLMDSFVNRFREVRANLGEAWNYDLKTRAIIGAHFMHEYSIESAALFNPSIVAHPDQSNLPPGSTRFIISLRATGEGHISSVTFRVGIVNKHNRVSLEPMLPVITEAKVFGAGTIDKARFCTELEESHGVSRGWDEPHREHTKAILMDLAEEFSVDDLRRSCSHYLAANKNNITEAVCRALLLIAEANYSVRFDAASDLSQRVLFPSAPSQSNGIEDARFVEFKKSDGTSKYYATFTAYNGRSTLPQLMETTDFETFRFVTLTGDVTNKGFALFPRKVNGKYYMLSRQDDTSVMLMSSQTMYKWEDPVAVIKPEQPWELFKMGNCGSPIETPKGWLVITHGVGPMRRYCLGAVMLDLDDPSKVIGRLPEPLIAPNEAEREGYVPNVVYTCGAMLHNGLEVIIPYAQSDSTSSFATVSLGSLYKRMGIPVDCSS
;
A
#
# COMPACT_ATOMS: atom_id res chain seq x y z
N MET A 1 -21.39 37.11 33.74
CA MET A 1 -20.36 37.89 33.03
C MET A 1 -19.02 37.23 33.34
N SER A 2 -18.56 36.37 32.44
CA SER A 2 -17.22 35.78 32.50
C SER A 2 -16.18 36.88 32.29
N SER A 3 -15.13 36.90 33.12
CA SER A 3 -14.08 37.91 33.07
C SER A 3 -13.27 37.81 31.76
N PRO A 4 -12.77 38.94 31.22
CA PRO A 4 -11.99 38.96 29.96
C PRO A 4 -10.73 38.06 30.00
N THR A 5 -10.22 37.77 31.20
CA THR A 5 -9.02 36.95 31.43
C THR A 5 -9.23 35.47 31.09
N THR A 6 -10.45 34.94 31.22
CA THR A 6 -10.74 33.52 30.95
C THR A 6 -10.77 33.21 29.45
N ILE A 7 -11.13 34.19 28.61
CA ILE A 7 -11.18 34.01 27.15
C ILE A 7 -9.76 34.05 26.55
N CYS A 8 -8.87 34.91 27.05
CA CYS A 8 -7.45 34.93 26.60
C CYS A 8 -6.67 33.67 27.01
N GLN A 9 -6.90 33.11 28.20
CA GLN A 9 -6.27 31.83 28.60
C GLN A 9 -6.85 30.63 27.84
N GLN A 10 -8.15 30.64 27.50
CA GLN A 10 -8.74 29.59 26.67
C GLN A 10 -8.22 29.58 25.22
N MET A 11 -7.83 30.74 24.67
CA MET A 11 -7.28 30.83 23.31
C MET A 11 -5.79 30.43 23.21
N GLU A 12 -5.04 30.41 24.32
CA GLU A 12 -3.61 30.01 24.35
C GLU A 12 -3.38 28.50 24.52
N ASP A 13 -4.44 27.73 24.82
CA ASP A 13 -4.38 26.27 25.05
C ASP A 13 -4.98 25.44 23.90
N GLU A 14 -5.48 26.08 22.84
CA GLU A 14 -6.07 25.40 21.68
C GLU A 14 -4.98 24.98 20.68
N ILE A 15 -4.97 23.71 20.26
CA ILE A 15 -4.06 23.24 19.20
C ILE A 15 -4.51 23.86 17.88
N HIS A 16 -3.67 24.69 17.28
CA HIS A 16 -3.91 25.23 15.96
C HIS A 16 -3.36 24.30 14.87
N VAL A 17 -4.22 23.43 14.33
CA VAL A 17 -3.90 22.63 13.14
C VAL A 17 -4.15 23.45 11.88
N LYS A 18 -3.09 23.69 11.10
CA LYS A 18 -3.15 24.47 9.87
C LYS A 18 -3.36 23.56 8.66
N ARG A 19 -4.56 23.58 8.08
CA ARG A 19 -4.81 22.99 6.75
C ARG A 19 -4.11 23.84 5.70
N CYS A 20 -3.13 23.28 4.99
CA CYS A 20 -2.22 24.07 4.17
C CYS A 20 -2.27 23.75 2.67
N GLY A 21 -2.96 22.68 2.26
CA GLY A 21 -2.86 22.16 0.89
C GLY A 21 -1.42 21.75 0.54
N PRO A 22 -1.13 21.39 -0.71
CA PRO A 22 -2.05 21.34 -1.87
C PRO A 22 -3.08 20.20 -1.78
N ASN A 23 -4.17 20.30 -2.55
CA ASN A 23 -5.14 19.22 -2.70
C ASN A 23 -4.67 18.23 -3.78
N ILE A 24 -4.84 16.95 -3.49
CA ILE A 24 -4.51 15.81 -4.35
C ILE A 24 -5.84 15.13 -4.70
N GLY A 25 -6.28 15.29 -5.94
CA GLY A 25 -7.52 14.72 -6.45
C GLY A 25 -7.29 13.63 -7.48
N MET A 26 -8.39 13.03 -7.93
CA MET A 26 -8.41 12.07 -9.03
C MET A 26 -7.79 12.66 -10.31
N ASP A 27 -7.03 11.84 -11.03
CA ASP A 27 -6.56 12.15 -12.38
C ASP A 27 -6.89 11.00 -13.34
N ARG A 28 -7.98 11.18 -14.09
CA ARG A 28 -8.48 10.18 -15.03
C ARG A 28 -7.56 10.00 -16.24
N THR A 29 -6.61 10.91 -16.46
CA THR A 29 -5.69 10.82 -17.59
C THR A 29 -4.57 9.82 -17.36
N ARG A 30 -4.31 9.44 -16.10
CA ARG A 30 -3.31 8.46 -15.67
C ARG A 30 -3.81 7.04 -15.87
N VAL A 31 -3.36 6.42 -16.95
CA VAL A 31 -3.86 5.14 -17.44
C VAL A 31 -2.75 4.11 -17.62
N LEU A 32 -3.07 2.86 -17.32
CA LEU A 32 -2.24 1.70 -17.65
C LEU A 32 -2.83 0.95 -18.83
N LEU A 33 -1.99 0.38 -19.67
CA LEU A 33 -2.44 -0.54 -20.70
C LEU A 33 -2.77 -1.90 -20.06
N ARG A 34 -3.98 -2.41 -20.30
CA ARG A 34 -4.50 -3.65 -19.72
C ARG A 34 -5.03 -4.59 -20.78
N ARG A 35 -5.07 -5.88 -20.42
CA ARG A 35 -5.61 -6.95 -21.28
C ARG A 35 -7.12 -6.78 -21.41
N LEU A 36 -7.60 -6.71 -22.64
CA LEU A 36 -9.02 -6.83 -22.95
C LEU A 36 -9.31 -8.30 -23.27
N TYR A 37 -10.29 -8.87 -22.57
CA TYR A 37 -10.71 -10.25 -22.73
C TYR A 37 -12.06 -10.32 -23.46
N PRO A 38 -12.12 -10.97 -24.63
CA PRO A 38 -13.39 -11.25 -25.30
C PRO A 38 -14.26 -12.19 -24.46
N SER A 39 -15.57 -12.11 -24.66
CA SER A 39 -16.55 -12.95 -23.98
C SER A 39 -16.41 -14.46 -24.27
N SER A 40 -15.77 -14.84 -25.38
CA SER A 40 -15.54 -16.24 -25.76
C SER A 40 -14.34 -16.41 -26.69
N HIS A 41 -13.86 -17.65 -26.82
CA HIS A 41 -12.84 -18.02 -27.80
C HIS A 41 -13.30 -17.75 -29.25
N GLU A 42 -14.58 -17.98 -29.54
CA GLU A 42 -15.18 -17.68 -30.86
C GLU A 42 -15.16 -16.18 -31.15
N HIS A 43 -15.46 -15.34 -30.15
CA HIS A 43 -15.37 -13.90 -30.28
C HIS A 43 -13.93 -13.46 -30.54
N ALA A 44 -12.96 -14.01 -29.79
CA ALA A 44 -11.54 -13.74 -30.02
C ALA A 44 -11.11 -14.11 -31.44
N ARG A 45 -11.49 -15.31 -31.90
CA ARG A 45 -11.16 -15.80 -33.25
C ARG A 45 -11.76 -14.92 -34.34
N ARG A 46 -13.04 -14.54 -34.20
CA ARG A 46 -13.72 -13.64 -35.15
C ARG A 46 -12.95 -12.33 -35.33
N ILE A 47 -12.52 -11.69 -34.23
CA ILE A 47 -11.73 -10.44 -34.28
C ILE A 47 -10.44 -10.67 -35.06
N ILE A 48 -9.72 -11.75 -34.77
CA ILE A 48 -8.44 -12.03 -35.44
C ILE A 48 -8.66 -12.28 -36.93
N ASP A 49 -9.65 -13.10 -37.29
CA ASP A 49 -9.99 -13.40 -38.68
C ASP A 49 -10.37 -12.11 -39.45
N ASP A 50 -11.13 -11.21 -38.82
CA ASP A 50 -11.52 -9.94 -39.44
C ASP A 50 -10.32 -9.00 -39.67
N VAL A 51 -9.35 -8.97 -38.74
CA VAL A 51 -8.07 -8.24 -38.94
C VAL A 51 -7.24 -8.87 -40.06
N LEU A 52 -7.19 -10.21 -40.14
CA LEU A 52 -6.45 -10.93 -41.18
C LEU A 52 -7.07 -10.79 -42.57
N LYS A 53 -8.39 -10.64 -42.69
CA LYS A 53 -9.09 -10.35 -43.96
C LYS A 53 -8.76 -8.97 -44.54
N MET A 54 -8.28 -8.02 -43.72
CA MET A 54 -7.92 -6.70 -44.22
C MET A 54 -6.71 -6.77 -45.17
N PRO A 55 -6.61 -5.89 -46.19
CA PRO A 55 -5.37 -5.71 -46.94
C PRO A 55 -4.21 -5.32 -46.00
N LYS A 56 -2.98 -5.73 -46.34
CA LYS A 56 -1.79 -5.45 -45.51
C LYS A 56 -1.61 -3.95 -45.27
N GLU A 57 -1.77 -3.15 -46.33
CA GLU A 57 -1.66 -1.68 -46.30
C GLU A 57 -2.74 -1.04 -45.42
N LYS A 58 -3.89 -1.70 -45.24
CA LYS A 58 -4.91 -1.24 -44.29
C LYS A 58 -4.46 -1.53 -42.86
N ARG A 59 -4.02 -2.77 -42.56
CA ARG A 59 -3.51 -3.13 -41.22
C ARG A 59 -2.39 -2.20 -40.74
N GLU A 60 -1.46 -1.86 -41.63
CA GLU A 60 -0.34 -0.99 -41.28
C GLU A 60 -0.80 0.44 -40.97
N ARG A 61 -1.72 1.00 -41.78
CA ARG A 61 -2.29 2.33 -41.53
C ARG A 61 -3.09 2.40 -40.22
N GLU A 62 -3.88 1.39 -39.91
CA GLU A 62 -4.62 1.32 -38.64
C GLU A 62 -3.66 1.25 -37.45
N LEU A 63 -2.58 0.47 -37.55
CA LEU A 63 -1.56 0.40 -36.50
C LEU A 63 -0.84 1.74 -36.32
N GLU A 64 -0.47 2.41 -37.42
CA GLU A 64 0.20 3.71 -37.38
C GLU A 64 -0.71 4.77 -36.73
N ALA A 65 -2.00 4.81 -37.09
CA ALA A 65 -2.97 5.68 -36.43
C ALA A 65 -3.05 5.40 -34.92
N ILE A 66 -3.02 4.13 -34.50
CA ILE A 66 -3.01 3.76 -33.08
C ILE A 66 -1.71 4.18 -32.38
N LEU A 67 -0.56 4.06 -33.04
CA LEU A 67 0.69 4.49 -32.42
C LEU A 67 0.77 6.01 -32.30
N ASP A 68 0.23 6.76 -33.26
CA ASP A 68 0.19 8.22 -33.25
C ASP A 68 -0.77 8.76 -32.19
N GLU A 69 -1.97 8.18 -32.05
CA GLU A 69 -2.98 8.64 -31.11
C GLU A 69 -2.64 8.30 -29.64
N TRP A 70 -2.05 7.13 -29.38
CA TRP A 70 -1.76 6.66 -28.01
C TRP A 70 -0.29 6.72 -27.59
N GLY A 71 0.64 7.02 -28.50
CA GLY A 71 2.09 6.96 -28.26
C GLY A 71 2.62 7.94 -27.22
N ASN A 72 1.89 9.03 -26.95
CA ASN A 72 2.22 9.98 -25.88
C ASN A 72 1.63 9.61 -24.51
N ARG A 73 0.79 8.58 -24.43
CA ARG A 73 0.14 8.11 -23.19
C ARG A 73 0.81 6.88 -22.59
N HIS A 74 1.54 6.11 -23.39
CA HIS A 74 2.16 4.85 -22.98
C HIS A 74 3.59 4.73 -23.51
N THR A 75 4.45 4.06 -22.73
CA THR A 75 5.77 3.67 -23.25
C THR A 75 5.72 2.28 -23.88
N LYS A 76 6.55 2.03 -24.90
CA LYS A 76 6.75 0.70 -25.50
C LYS A 76 5.43 0.04 -25.98
N LEU A 77 4.54 0.81 -26.63
CA LEU A 77 3.25 0.32 -27.14
C LEU A 77 3.41 -0.85 -28.12
N MET A 78 4.30 -0.73 -29.10
CA MET A 78 4.55 -1.78 -30.09
C MET A 78 4.93 -3.10 -29.42
N ASP A 79 5.83 -3.08 -28.43
CA ASP A 79 6.22 -4.27 -27.67
C ASP A 79 5.05 -4.85 -26.89
N SER A 80 4.22 -4.00 -26.28
CA SER A 80 3.03 -4.40 -25.52
C SER A 80 2.02 -5.11 -26.42
N PHE A 81 1.74 -4.56 -27.61
CA PHE A 81 0.87 -5.16 -28.60
C PHE A 81 1.41 -6.51 -29.10
N VAL A 82 2.70 -6.60 -29.43
CA VAL A 82 3.32 -7.85 -29.87
C VAL A 82 3.31 -8.91 -28.77
N ASN A 83 3.55 -8.52 -27.52
CA ASN A 83 3.45 -9.42 -26.37
C ASN A 83 2.00 -9.93 -26.21
N ARG A 84 1.01 -9.04 -26.34
CA ARG A 84 -0.40 -9.45 -26.28
C ARG A 84 -0.77 -10.43 -27.38
N PHE A 85 -0.28 -10.24 -28.61
CA PHE A 85 -0.45 -11.22 -29.68
C PHE A 85 0.03 -12.62 -29.29
N ARG A 86 1.20 -12.74 -28.64
CA ARG A 86 1.73 -14.05 -28.21
C ARG A 86 0.81 -14.77 -27.23
N GLU A 87 0.04 -14.04 -26.43
CA GLU A 87 -0.94 -14.59 -25.50
C GLU A 87 -2.21 -15.05 -26.23
N VAL A 88 -2.71 -14.25 -27.18
CA VAL A 88 -3.98 -14.56 -27.87
C VAL A 88 -3.83 -15.49 -29.07
N ARG A 89 -2.61 -15.77 -29.54
CA ARG A 89 -2.36 -16.65 -30.69
C ARG A 89 -2.86 -18.08 -30.49
N ALA A 90 -3.14 -18.53 -29.27
CA ALA A 90 -3.77 -19.83 -29.02
C ALA A 90 -5.11 -19.98 -29.78
N ASN A 91 -5.77 -18.86 -30.13
CA ASN A 91 -7.00 -18.85 -30.91
C ASN A 91 -6.79 -19.02 -32.44
N LEU A 92 -5.54 -18.99 -32.93
CA LEU A 92 -5.19 -19.02 -34.36
C LEU A 92 -4.94 -20.43 -34.93
N GLY A 93 -4.89 -21.47 -34.10
CA GLY A 93 -4.43 -22.80 -34.53
C GLY A 93 -2.91 -22.87 -34.76
N GLU A 94 -2.44 -23.84 -35.54
CA GLU A 94 -1.00 -24.17 -35.67
C GLU A 94 -0.18 -23.19 -36.55
N ALA A 95 -0.81 -22.41 -37.42
CA ALA A 95 -0.13 -21.52 -38.38
C ALA A 95 -0.17 -20.05 -37.94
N TRP A 96 0.94 -19.51 -37.44
CA TRP A 96 1.02 -18.13 -36.92
C TRP A 96 2.19 -17.28 -37.44
N ASN A 97 2.68 -17.56 -38.66
CA ASN A 97 3.81 -16.81 -39.25
C ASN A 97 3.37 -15.48 -39.89
N TYR A 98 3.06 -14.48 -39.06
CA TYR A 98 2.69 -13.12 -39.49
C TYR A 98 3.82 -12.12 -39.24
N ASP A 99 3.89 -11.06 -40.06
CA ASP A 99 4.85 -9.97 -39.89
C ASP A 99 4.66 -9.21 -38.55
N LEU A 100 5.63 -8.38 -38.17
CA LEU A 100 5.59 -7.66 -36.88
C LEU A 100 4.38 -6.74 -36.74
N LYS A 101 4.02 -5.98 -37.78
CA LYS A 101 2.91 -5.03 -37.75
C LYS A 101 1.57 -5.76 -37.67
N THR A 102 1.40 -6.87 -38.42
CA THR A 102 0.20 -7.72 -38.33
C THR A 102 0.03 -8.31 -36.93
N ARG A 103 1.12 -8.76 -36.30
CA ARG A 103 1.08 -9.24 -34.90
C ARG A 103 0.68 -8.11 -33.94
N ALA A 104 1.27 -6.93 -34.09
CA ALA A 104 0.95 -5.79 -33.23
C ALA A 104 -0.52 -5.36 -33.36
N ILE A 105 -1.05 -5.18 -34.57
CA ILE A 105 -2.45 -4.74 -34.73
C ILE A 105 -3.44 -5.76 -34.18
N ILE A 106 -3.17 -7.07 -34.33
CA ILE A 106 -3.98 -8.10 -33.67
C ILE A 106 -3.92 -7.92 -32.16
N GLY A 107 -2.72 -7.78 -31.58
CA GLY A 107 -2.54 -7.56 -30.15
C GLY A 107 -3.27 -6.32 -29.61
N ALA A 108 -3.24 -5.21 -30.35
CA ALA A 108 -3.89 -3.95 -29.98
C ALA A 108 -5.42 -4.11 -29.79
N HIS A 109 -6.10 -4.94 -30.59
CA HIS A 109 -7.53 -5.24 -30.44
C HIS A 109 -7.88 -5.97 -29.13
N PHE A 110 -6.88 -6.50 -28.42
CA PHE A 110 -7.06 -7.18 -27.14
C PHE A 110 -6.42 -6.40 -25.99
N MET A 111 -6.33 -5.08 -26.11
CA MET A 111 -5.88 -4.18 -25.05
C MET A 111 -6.84 -2.99 -24.88
N HIS A 112 -6.83 -2.38 -23.69
CA HIS A 112 -7.57 -1.16 -23.39
C HIS A 112 -6.78 -0.32 -22.37
N GLU A 113 -7.14 0.96 -22.24
CA GLU A 113 -6.65 1.82 -21.17
C GLU A 113 -7.46 1.59 -19.89
N TYR A 114 -6.77 1.52 -18.76
CA TYR A 114 -7.36 1.41 -17.42
C TYR A 114 -6.93 2.60 -16.58
N SER A 115 -7.88 3.39 -16.08
CA SER A 115 -7.58 4.55 -15.25
C SER A 115 -7.45 4.17 -13.77
N ILE A 116 -6.23 4.28 -13.24
CA ILE A 116 -5.88 3.86 -11.87
C ILE A 116 -6.36 4.82 -10.78
N GLU A 117 -6.65 6.07 -11.13
CA GLU A 117 -7.02 7.15 -10.20
C GLU A 117 -8.43 7.69 -10.52
N SER A 118 -9.30 6.86 -11.09
CA SER A 118 -10.60 7.27 -11.61
C SER A 118 -11.69 7.46 -10.55
N ALA A 119 -11.63 6.71 -9.45
CA ALA A 119 -12.64 6.72 -8.40
C ALA A 119 -12.22 7.53 -7.16
N ALA A 120 -10.97 7.38 -6.71
CA ALA A 120 -10.46 8.10 -5.54
C ALA A 120 -8.93 8.03 -5.44
N LEU A 121 -8.34 9.04 -4.78
CA LEU A 121 -6.90 9.12 -4.47
C LEU A 121 -6.69 9.59 -3.02
N PHE A 122 -6.48 8.63 -2.11
CA PHE A 122 -6.65 8.82 -0.67
C PHE A 122 -5.69 7.97 0.17
N ASN A 123 -5.89 7.94 1.48
CA ASN A 123 -5.10 7.23 2.50
C ASN A 123 -3.58 7.40 2.35
N PRO A 124 -3.09 8.66 2.43
CA PRO A 124 -1.69 8.95 2.17
C PRO A 124 -0.77 8.51 3.31
N SER A 125 0.42 8.01 2.96
CA SER A 125 1.57 7.88 3.87
C SER A 125 2.73 8.71 3.34
N ILE A 126 3.55 9.26 4.23
CA ILE A 126 4.69 10.14 3.90
C ILE A 126 5.98 9.67 4.56
N VAL A 127 7.09 9.75 3.81
CA VAL A 127 8.45 9.56 4.32
C VAL A 127 9.38 10.60 3.70
N ALA A 128 10.51 10.87 4.34
CA ALA A 128 11.57 11.65 3.70
C ALA A 128 12.07 10.94 2.45
N HIS A 129 12.35 11.70 1.40
CA HIS A 129 12.93 11.16 0.18
C HIS A 129 14.39 10.74 0.44
N PRO A 130 14.90 9.61 -0.07
CA PRO A 130 16.29 9.18 0.18
C PRO A 130 17.31 10.19 -0.38
N ASP A 131 17.00 10.81 -1.52
CA ASP A 131 17.76 11.95 -2.04
C ASP A 131 17.21 13.28 -1.49
N GLN A 132 18.06 14.02 -0.77
CA GLN A 132 17.83 15.37 -0.25
C GLN A 132 18.75 16.42 -0.90
N SER A 133 19.44 16.08 -1.99
CA SER A 133 20.38 16.97 -2.68
C SER A 133 19.66 18.15 -3.34
N ASN A 134 20.40 19.26 -3.52
CA ASN A 134 19.95 20.47 -4.22
C ASN A 134 18.70 21.14 -3.63
N LEU A 135 18.49 21.03 -2.31
CA LEU A 135 17.39 21.68 -1.61
C LEU A 135 17.83 22.98 -0.93
N PRO A 136 16.97 24.00 -0.87
CA PRO A 136 17.22 25.18 -0.04
C PRO A 136 17.36 24.78 1.44
N PRO A 137 18.25 25.45 2.23
CA PRO A 137 18.44 25.15 3.64
C PRO A 137 17.12 25.15 4.44
N GLY A 138 16.98 24.16 5.32
CA GLY A 138 15.78 23.95 6.12
C GLY A 138 14.59 23.36 5.36
N SER A 139 14.78 22.87 4.12
CA SER A 139 13.76 22.17 3.36
C SER A 139 13.95 20.65 3.41
N THR A 140 12.88 19.89 3.26
CA THR A 140 12.90 18.43 3.17
C THR A 140 12.09 17.99 1.97
N ARG A 141 12.72 17.23 1.06
CA ARG A 141 12.00 16.52 -0.01
C ARG A 141 11.33 15.29 0.60
N PHE A 142 10.11 14.98 0.21
CA PHE A 142 9.37 13.84 0.71
C PHE A 142 8.77 13.02 -0.43
N ILE A 143 8.51 11.75 -0.12
CA ILE A 143 7.70 10.86 -0.93
C ILE A 143 6.36 10.71 -0.21
N ILE A 144 5.27 10.90 -0.95
CA ILE A 144 3.93 10.52 -0.51
C ILE A 144 3.47 9.32 -1.35
N SER A 145 3.06 8.26 -0.66
CA SER A 145 2.34 7.14 -1.26
C SER A 145 0.85 7.33 -1.04
N LEU A 146 0.04 7.00 -2.04
CA LEU A 146 -1.41 7.17 -2.04
C LEU A 146 -2.07 5.89 -2.50
N ARG A 147 -3.22 5.56 -1.90
CA ARG A 147 -4.14 4.55 -2.40
C ARG A 147 -4.89 5.15 -3.59
N ALA A 148 -4.61 4.64 -4.78
CA ALA A 148 -5.30 4.96 -6.02
C ALA A 148 -6.35 3.89 -6.31
N THR A 149 -7.62 4.29 -6.37
CA THR A 149 -8.73 3.39 -6.72
C THR A 149 -9.20 3.67 -8.14
N GLY A 150 -9.06 2.65 -8.99
CA GLY A 150 -9.40 2.73 -10.40
C GLY A 150 -10.75 2.12 -10.75
N GLU A 151 -10.93 1.84 -12.04
CA GLU A 151 -12.10 1.13 -12.57
C GLU A 151 -12.29 -0.23 -11.86
N GLY A 152 -13.54 -0.61 -11.58
CA GLY A 152 -13.82 -1.86 -10.85
C GLY A 152 -13.38 -1.84 -9.38
N HIS A 153 -13.06 -0.67 -8.83
CA HIS A 153 -12.64 -0.47 -7.43
C HIS A 153 -11.35 -1.19 -7.02
N ILE A 154 -10.48 -1.50 -7.99
CA ILE A 154 -9.18 -2.12 -7.69
C ILE A 154 -8.23 -1.05 -7.15
N SER A 155 -7.66 -1.31 -5.97
CA SER A 155 -6.73 -0.41 -5.30
C SER A 155 -5.27 -0.69 -5.67
N SER A 156 -4.50 0.36 -5.88
CA SER A 156 -3.07 0.33 -6.18
C SER A 156 -2.33 1.40 -5.37
N VAL A 157 -1.00 1.33 -5.31
CA VAL A 157 -0.18 2.36 -4.68
C VAL A 157 0.50 3.19 -5.76
N THR A 158 0.28 4.51 -5.72
CA THR A 158 1.00 5.49 -6.55
C THR A 158 1.78 6.43 -5.67
N PHE A 159 2.78 7.10 -6.26
CA PHE A 159 3.66 8.00 -5.54
C PHE A 159 3.55 9.42 -6.08
N ARG A 160 3.79 10.41 -5.21
CA ARG A 160 4.15 11.78 -5.59
C ARG A 160 5.39 12.21 -4.81
N VAL A 161 6.09 13.18 -5.36
CA VAL A 161 7.23 13.82 -4.70
C VAL A 161 6.83 15.26 -4.38
N GLY A 162 7.30 15.75 -3.24
CA GLY A 162 7.10 17.13 -2.86
C GLY A 162 8.20 17.64 -1.95
N ILE A 163 8.10 18.91 -1.59
CA ILE A 163 9.02 19.61 -0.72
C ILE A 163 8.23 20.31 0.37
N VAL A 164 8.68 20.16 1.62
CA VAL A 164 8.32 21.06 2.72
C VAL A 164 9.48 22.02 2.91
N ASN A 165 9.22 23.32 2.81
CA ASN A 165 10.27 24.34 2.98
C ASN A 165 10.42 24.78 4.44
N LYS A 166 11.45 25.60 4.72
CA LYS A 166 11.75 26.16 6.05
C LYS A 166 10.61 26.93 6.75
N HIS A 167 9.55 27.28 6.02
CA HIS A 167 8.35 27.94 6.54
C HIS A 167 7.16 26.99 6.64
N ASN A 168 7.43 25.68 6.65
CA ASN A 168 6.46 24.59 6.76
C ASN A 168 5.41 24.61 5.62
N ARG A 169 5.75 25.21 4.46
CA ARG A 169 4.87 25.19 3.29
C ARG A 169 5.16 23.95 2.46
N VAL A 170 4.09 23.23 2.12
CA VAL A 170 4.12 22.04 1.29
C VAL A 170 3.89 22.41 -0.17
N SER A 171 4.69 21.85 -1.07
CA SER A 171 4.47 21.90 -2.52
C SER A 171 4.73 20.53 -3.13
N LEU A 172 3.98 20.17 -4.17
CA LEU A 172 4.18 18.93 -4.94
C LEU A 172 4.90 19.22 -6.24
N GLU A 173 5.72 18.28 -6.68
CA GLU A 173 6.33 18.31 -8.01
C GLU A 173 5.28 18.06 -9.10
N PRO A 174 5.45 18.63 -10.31
CA PRO A 174 4.54 18.38 -11.42
C PRO A 174 4.44 16.90 -11.77
N MET A 175 3.23 16.42 -12.06
CA MET A 175 3.04 15.04 -12.50
C MET A 175 3.45 14.88 -13.96
N LEU A 176 4.12 13.77 -14.26
CA LEU A 176 4.32 13.32 -15.63
C LEU A 176 3.11 12.50 -16.12
N PRO A 177 2.70 12.64 -17.40
CA PRO A 177 1.45 12.07 -17.91
C PRO A 177 1.51 10.55 -18.09
N VAL A 178 2.69 10.02 -18.41
CA VAL A 178 2.87 8.58 -18.65
C VAL A 178 3.18 7.89 -17.34
N ILE A 179 2.45 6.82 -17.03
CA ILE A 179 2.68 5.96 -15.86
C ILE A 179 3.18 4.59 -16.26
N THR A 180 3.82 3.90 -15.32
CA THR A 180 4.38 2.56 -15.52
C THR A 180 4.12 1.66 -14.32
N GLU A 181 3.93 0.39 -14.62
CA GLU A 181 3.74 -0.67 -13.63
C GLU A 181 5.06 -1.43 -13.40
N ALA A 182 5.29 -1.83 -12.16
CA ALA A 182 6.43 -2.67 -11.82
C ALA A 182 6.27 -4.07 -12.42
N LYS A 183 7.37 -4.66 -12.88
CA LYS A 183 7.36 -6.04 -13.39
C LYS A 183 7.83 -7.00 -12.32
N VAL A 184 7.10 -8.09 -12.12
CA VAL A 184 7.56 -9.21 -11.30
C VAL A 184 8.85 -9.76 -11.88
N PHE A 185 9.86 -9.96 -11.05
CA PHE A 185 11.15 -10.51 -11.47
C PHE A 185 11.75 -11.40 -10.37
N GLY A 186 12.59 -12.34 -10.80
CA GLY A 186 13.10 -13.40 -9.94
C GLY A 186 11.96 -14.33 -9.55
N ALA A 187 11.82 -15.47 -10.25
CA ALA A 187 11.08 -16.59 -9.70
C ALA A 187 11.85 -17.02 -8.44
N GLY A 188 11.48 -16.47 -7.29
CA GLY A 188 12.19 -16.73 -6.05
C GLY A 188 12.20 -18.22 -5.77
N THR A 189 13.35 -18.75 -5.40
CA THR A 189 13.41 -20.04 -4.71
C THR A 189 12.76 -19.88 -3.35
N ILE A 190 11.86 -20.80 -3.06
CA ILE A 190 11.15 -20.93 -1.79
C ILE A 190 11.90 -21.97 -0.98
N ASP A 191 12.42 -21.55 0.17
CA ASP A 191 12.96 -22.46 1.18
C ASP A 191 11.80 -23.21 1.83
N LYS A 192 11.81 -24.54 1.74
CA LYS A 192 10.71 -25.40 2.18
C LYS A 192 10.47 -25.29 3.68
N ALA A 193 11.52 -25.24 4.49
CA ALA A 193 11.37 -25.15 5.94
C ALA A 193 10.68 -23.84 6.34
N ARG A 194 11.15 -22.71 5.80
CA ARG A 194 10.53 -21.39 5.99
C ARG A 194 9.09 -21.38 5.46
N PHE A 195 8.82 -21.97 4.31
CA PHE A 195 7.49 -22.03 3.74
C PHE A 195 6.51 -22.82 4.62
N CYS A 196 6.94 -23.95 5.19
CA CYS A 196 6.15 -24.69 6.17
C CYS A 196 5.84 -23.85 7.41
N THR A 197 6.83 -23.13 7.95
CA THR A 197 6.60 -22.20 9.07
C THR A 197 5.61 -21.09 8.69
N GLU A 198 5.79 -20.44 7.54
CA GLU A 198 4.87 -19.40 7.05
C GLU A 198 3.45 -19.94 6.88
N LEU A 199 3.31 -21.17 6.38
CA LEU A 199 2.03 -21.83 6.24
C LEU A 199 1.38 -22.10 7.59
N GLU A 200 2.07 -22.71 8.55
CA GLU A 200 1.50 -23.01 9.88
C GLU A 200 1.09 -21.74 10.63
N GLU A 201 1.83 -20.65 10.44
CA GLU A 201 1.65 -19.36 11.11
C GLU A 201 0.77 -18.38 10.32
N SER A 202 0.17 -18.78 9.19
CA SER A 202 -0.69 -17.89 8.40
C SER A 202 -2.13 -17.92 8.89
N HIS A 203 -2.45 -17.03 9.82
CA HIS A 203 -3.76 -17.01 10.50
C HIS A 203 -4.95 -16.80 9.55
N GLY A 204 -4.74 -16.15 8.40
CA GLY A 204 -5.78 -15.91 7.39
C GLY A 204 -5.92 -17.02 6.33
N VAL A 205 -5.09 -18.06 6.38
CA VAL A 205 -5.01 -19.07 5.30
C VAL A 205 -5.17 -20.50 5.83
N SER A 206 -4.40 -20.89 6.85
CA SER A 206 -4.31 -22.29 7.32
C SER A 206 -4.81 -22.52 8.75
N ARG A 207 -5.10 -21.45 9.49
CA ARG A 207 -5.53 -21.57 10.89
C ARG A 207 -6.85 -22.32 10.99
N GLY A 208 -6.89 -23.31 11.88
CA GLY A 208 -8.03 -24.20 12.05
C GLY A 208 -7.99 -25.45 11.18
N TRP A 209 -6.92 -25.65 10.40
CA TRP A 209 -6.67 -26.91 9.71
C TRP A 209 -6.52 -28.06 10.70
N ASP A 210 -7.30 -29.11 10.47
CA ASP A 210 -7.27 -30.37 11.19
C ASP A 210 -6.26 -31.35 10.55
N GLU A 211 -6.25 -32.59 11.04
CA GLU A 211 -5.27 -33.59 10.62
C GLU A 211 -5.30 -33.90 9.11
N PRO A 212 -6.48 -34.08 8.47
CA PRO A 212 -6.56 -34.24 7.01
C PRO A 212 -5.83 -33.15 6.21
N HIS A 213 -5.97 -31.88 6.60
CA HIS A 213 -5.30 -30.77 5.91
C HIS A 213 -3.77 -30.87 6.03
N ARG A 214 -3.27 -31.24 7.23
CA ARG A 214 -1.83 -31.42 7.49
C ARG A 214 -1.25 -32.61 6.73
N GLU A 215 -1.97 -33.73 6.69
CA GLU A 215 -1.54 -34.92 5.93
C GLU A 215 -1.42 -34.62 4.42
N HIS A 216 -2.43 -33.97 3.84
CA HIS A 216 -2.40 -33.57 2.43
C HIS A 216 -1.28 -32.56 2.15
N THR A 217 -1.08 -31.58 3.03
CA THR A 217 0.03 -30.61 2.93
C THR A 217 1.37 -31.33 2.89
N LYS A 218 1.62 -32.24 3.83
CA LYS A 218 2.86 -33.01 3.89
C LYS A 218 3.05 -33.83 2.62
N ALA A 219 2.01 -34.47 2.12
CA ALA A 219 2.08 -35.27 0.90
C ALA A 219 2.44 -34.43 -0.34
N ILE A 220 1.86 -33.23 -0.48
CA ILE A 220 2.15 -32.31 -1.59
C ILE A 220 3.60 -31.78 -1.52
N LEU A 221 4.08 -31.47 -0.31
CA LEU A 221 5.41 -30.88 -0.13
C LEU A 221 6.54 -31.93 -0.11
N MET A 222 6.22 -33.21 0.07
CA MET A 222 7.20 -34.30 0.17
C MET A 222 8.06 -34.43 -1.11
N ASP A 223 7.44 -34.24 -2.28
CA ASP A 223 8.09 -34.41 -3.58
C ASP A 223 8.83 -33.16 -4.07
N LEU A 224 8.77 -32.05 -3.32
CA LEU A 224 9.49 -30.83 -3.65
C LEU A 224 10.93 -30.90 -3.11
N ALA A 225 11.86 -30.23 -3.78
CA ALA A 225 13.22 -30.04 -3.25
C ALA A 225 13.22 -29.09 -2.05
N GLU A 226 14.31 -29.04 -1.27
CA GLU A 226 14.44 -28.11 -0.13
C GLU A 226 14.34 -26.65 -0.56
N GLU A 227 14.82 -26.33 -1.76
CA GLU A 227 14.50 -25.10 -2.46
C GLU A 227 13.66 -25.41 -3.70
N PHE A 228 12.49 -24.80 -3.83
CA PHE A 228 11.60 -25.03 -4.96
C PHE A 228 11.00 -23.72 -5.50
N SER A 229 10.53 -23.71 -6.74
CA SER A 229 9.84 -22.56 -7.34
C SER A 229 8.32 -22.65 -7.19
N VAL A 230 7.62 -21.54 -7.34
CA VAL A 230 6.13 -21.53 -7.42
C VAL A 230 5.63 -22.51 -8.49
N ASP A 231 6.34 -22.64 -9.61
CA ASP A 231 5.95 -23.57 -10.68
C ASP A 231 6.16 -25.05 -10.29
N ASP A 232 7.16 -25.36 -9.47
CA ASP A 232 7.32 -26.70 -8.89
C ASP A 232 6.14 -27.04 -7.99
N LEU A 233 5.75 -26.10 -7.11
CA LEU A 233 4.58 -26.26 -6.25
C LEU A 233 3.28 -26.40 -7.07
N ARG A 234 3.07 -25.59 -8.12
CA ARG A 234 1.92 -25.73 -9.03
C ARG A 234 1.87 -27.12 -9.67
N ARG A 235 3.01 -27.65 -10.12
CA ARG A 235 3.10 -29.00 -10.69
C ARG A 235 2.79 -30.08 -9.66
N SER A 236 3.34 -29.96 -8.45
CA SER A 236 3.05 -30.89 -7.35
C SER A 236 1.55 -30.88 -6.99
N CYS A 237 0.96 -29.70 -6.77
CA CYS A 237 -0.47 -29.54 -6.52
C CYS A 237 -1.33 -30.15 -7.63
N SER A 238 -0.97 -29.91 -8.90
CA SER A 238 -1.71 -30.44 -10.06
C SER A 238 -1.65 -31.96 -10.14
N HIS A 239 -0.47 -32.54 -9.91
CA HIS A 239 -0.28 -33.99 -9.87
C HIS A 239 -1.07 -34.62 -8.73
N TYR A 240 -1.00 -34.03 -7.53
CA TYR A 240 -1.69 -34.52 -6.34
C TYR A 240 -3.21 -34.49 -6.50
N LEU A 241 -3.75 -33.40 -7.04
CA LEU A 241 -5.18 -33.24 -7.29
C LEU A 241 -5.70 -34.20 -8.37
N ALA A 242 -4.89 -34.58 -9.36
CA ALA A 242 -5.32 -35.53 -10.39
C ALA A 242 -5.74 -36.89 -9.79
N ALA A 243 -5.09 -37.30 -8.70
CA ALA A 243 -5.38 -38.56 -8.01
C ALA A 243 -6.31 -38.41 -6.78
N ASN A 244 -6.31 -37.25 -6.11
CA ASN A 244 -6.92 -37.09 -4.78
C ASN A 244 -7.94 -35.94 -4.72
N LYS A 245 -8.59 -35.60 -5.83
CA LYS A 245 -9.48 -34.43 -5.91
C LYS A 245 -10.65 -34.50 -4.93
N ASN A 246 -10.70 -33.57 -3.99
CA ASN A 246 -11.85 -33.30 -3.12
C ASN A 246 -11.78 -31.86 -2.58
N ASN A 247 -12.80 -31.42 -1.84
CA ASN A 247 -12.86 -30.05 -1.32
C ASN A 247 -11.68 -29.67 -0.41
N ILE A 248 -11.16 -30.62 0.37
CA ILE A 248 -10.03 -30.40 1.29
C ILE A 248 -8.73 -30.26 0.50
N THR A 249 -8.45 -31.19 -0.43
CA THR A 249 -7.21 -31.14 -1.23
C THR A 249 -7.18 -29.91 -2.13
N GLU A 250 -8.32 -29.50 -2.69
CA GLU A 250 -8.42 -28.23 -3.42
C GLU A 250 -8.19 -27.01 -2.52
N ALA A 251 -8.70 -27.01 -1.30
CA ALA A 251 -8.44 -25.96 -0.32
C ALA A 251 -6.95 -25.88 0.07
N VAL A 252 -6.31 -27.02 0.34
CA VAL A 252 -4.89 -27.10 0.66
C VAL A 252 -4.04 -26.56 -0.50
N CYS A 253 -4.22 -27.08 -1.72
CA CYS A 253 -3.47 -26.62 -2.89
C CYS A 253 -3.64 -25.11 -3.13
N ARG A 254 -4.87 -24.59 -2.98
CA ARG A 254 -5.15 -23.16 -3.12
C ARG A 254 -4.42 -22.32 -2.07
N ALA A 255 -4.40 -22.77 -0.81
CA ALA A 255 -3.71 -22.09 0.28
C ALA A 255 -2.18 -22.09 0.11
N LEU A 256 -1.60 -23.23 -0.29
CA LEU A 256 -0.16 -23.34 -0.57
C LEU A 256 0.26 -22.36 -1.68
N LEU A 257 -0.49 -22.35 -2.79
CA LEU A 257 -0.22 -21.42 -3.89
C LEU A 257 -0.41 -19.96 -3.48
N LEU A 258 -1.45 -19.66 -2.69
CA LEU A 258 -1.70 -18.31 -2.18
C LEU A 258 -0.49 -17.76 -1.40
N ILE A 259 0.10 -18.54 -0.49
CA ILE A 259 1.26 -18.11 0.31
C ILE A 259 2.51 -18.01 -0.56
N ALA A 260 2.73 -18.97 -1.46
CA ALA A 260 3.88 -18.99 -2.35
C ALA A 260 3.88 -17.77 -3.29
N GLU A 261 2.71 -17.42 -3.84
CA GLU A 261 2.55 -16.30 -4.77
C GLU A 261 2.45 -14.94 -4.07
N ALA A 262 2.17 -14.91 -2.76
CA ALA A 262 2.12 -13.69 -1.96
C ALA A 262 3.52 -13.12 -1.65
N ASN A 263 4.58 -13.92 -1.79
CA ASN A 263 5.97 -13.52 -1.57
C ASN A 263 6.70 -13.37 -2.91
N TYR A 264 6.94 -12.14 -3.36
CA TYR A 264 7.52 -11.88 -4.68
C TYR A 264 8.29 -10.54 -4.73
N SER A 265 9.05 -10.33 -5.79
CA SER A 265 9.76 -9.07 -6.03
C SER A 265 9.29 -8.43 -7.32
N VAL A 266 9.19 -7.10 -7.32
CA VAL A 266 8.88 -6.30 -8.51
C VAL A 266 9.91 -5.20 -8.69
N ARG A 267 10.14 -4.81 -9.95
CA ARG A 267 11.07 -3.75 -10.30
C ARG A 267 10.48 -2.84 -11.36
N PHE A 268 10.64 -1.54 -11.16
CA PHE A 268 10.33 -0.51 -12.14
C PHE A 268 11.45 -0.34 -13.17
N ASP A 269 11.15 0.30 -14.30
CA ASP A 269 12.20 0.75 -15.22
C ASP A 269 13.02 1.85 -14.53
N ALA A 270 14.35 1.69 -14.45
CA ALA A 270 15.23 2.66 -13.80
C ALA A 270 15.12 4.07 -14.40
N ALA A 271 14.72 4.17 -15.68
CA ALA A 271 14.51 5.46 -16.35
C ALA A 271 13.17 6.14 -15.97
N SER A 272 12.27 5.44 -15.27
CA SER A 272 10.98 6.02 -14.85
C SER A 272 11.15 6.92 -13.63
N ASP A 273 10.49 8.07 -13.66
CA ASP A 273 10.38 8.95 -12.50
C ASP A 273 9.47 8.34 -11.43
N LEU A 274 9.71 8.65 -10.15
CA LEU A 274 8.93 8.08 -9.05
C LEU A 274 7.43 8.42 -9.17
N SER A 275 7.08 9.61 -9.63
CA SER A 275 5.68 10.01 -9.86
C SER A 275 4.99 9.22 -10.97
N GLN A 276 5.73 8.50 -11.82
CA GLN A 276 5.19 7.63 -12.86
C GLN A 276 4.95 6.21 -12.36
N ARG A 277 5.55 5.81 -11.24
CA ARG A 277 5.56 4.43 -10.75
C ARG A 277 4.25 4.08 -10.05
N VAL A 278 3.71 2.92 -10.42
CA VAL A 278 2.49 2.35 -9.85
C VAL A 278 2.74 0.91 -9.41
N LEU A 279 2.55 0.64 -8.13
CA LEU A 279 2.49 -0.73 -7.61
C LEU A 279 1.05 -1.20 -7.74
N PHE A 280 0.81 -2.01 -8.76
CA PHE A 280 -0.49 -2.59 -9.04
C PHE A 280 -0.54 -4.07 -8.57
N PRO A 281 -1.72 -4.60 -8.18
CA PRO A 281 -1.89 -6.00 -7.83
C PRO A 281 -1.22 -6.98 -8.79
N SER A 282 -0.28 -7.75 -8.28
CA SER A 282 0.53 -8.74 -9.04
C SER A 282 0.41 -10.17 -8.50
N ALA A 283 -0.37 -10.38 -7.44
CA ALA A 283 -0.53 -11.68 -6.78
C ALA A 283 -2.01 -11.95 -6.44
N PRO A 284 -2.45 -13.22 -6.36
CA PRO A 284 -3.84 -13.55 -6.05
C PRO A 284 -4.33 -13.06 -4.69
N SER A 285 -3.45 -12.92 -3.69
CA SER A 285 -3.77 -12.39 -2.36
C SER A 285 -4.29 -10.95 -2.37
N GLN A 286 -3.97 -10.20 -3.42
CA GLN A 286 -4.26 -8.77 -3.58
C GLN A 286 -5.03 -8.49 -4.87
N SER A 287 -5.66 -9.51 -5.48
CA SER A 287 -6.34 -9.40 -6.78
C SER A 287 -7.42 -8.31 -6.84
N ASN A 288 -7.93 -7.85 -5.69
CA ASN A 288 -8.89 -6.76 -5.57
C ASN A 288 -8.30 -5.49 -4.93
N GLY A 289 -7.03 -5.49 -4.53
CA GLY A 289 -6.33 -4.27 -4.17
C GLY A 289 -5.16 -4.41 -3.20
N ILE A 290 -4.29 -3.41 -3.27
CA ILE A 290 -3.28 -3.07 -2.28
C ILE A 290 -3.80 -1.87 -1.49
N GLU A 291 -4.03 -2.02 -0.19
CA GLU A 291 -4.72 -1.01 0.61
C GLU A 291 -3.87 -0.45 1.75
N ASP A 292 -3.99 0.86 1.97
CA ASP A 292 -3.54 1.58 3.15
C ASP A 292 -2.07 1.32 3.53
N ALA A 293 -1.16 1.48 2.56
CA ALA A 293 0.26 1.29 2.75
C ALA A 293 0.84 2.33 3.73
N ARG A 294 1.53 1.86 4.77
CA ARG A 294 2.13 2.70 5.83
C ARG A 294 3.64 2.65 5.72
N PHE A 295 4.20 3.56 4.92
CA PHE A 295 5.63 3.64 4.69
C PHE A 295 6.37 4.21 5.91
N VAL A 296 7.54 3.64 6.21
CA VAL A 296 8.47 4.12 7.22
C VAL A 296 9.91 3.93 6.78
N GLU A 297 10.75 4.93 7.03
CA GLU A 297 12.20 4.76 6.99
C GLU A 297 12.64 4.06 8.27
N PHE A 298 13.13 2.83 8.16
CA PHE A 298 13.67 2.08 9.28
C PHE A 298 15.18 2.24 9.35
N LYS A 299 15.65 2.85 10.43
CA LYS A 299 17.07 3.08 10.72
C LYS A 299 17.67 1.85 11.40
N LYS A 300 18.71 1.28 10.80
CA LYS A 300 19.46 0.16 11.37
C LYS A 300 20.59 0.66 12.27
N SER A 301 21.09 -0.24 13.11
CA SER A 301 22.21 0.03 14.02
C SER A 301 23.54 0.29 13.31
N ASP A 302 23.67 -0.14 12.05
CA ASP A 302 24.85 0.10 11.21
C ASP A 302 24.85 1.48 10.51
N GLY A 303 23.83 2.31 10.78
CA GLY A 303 23.67 3.64 10.17
C GLY A 303 23.01 3.62 8.79
N THR A 304 22.71 2.44 8.24
CA THR A 304 21.94 2.33 6.98
C THR A 304 20.44 2.41 7.24
N SER A 305 19.71 2.87 6.22
CA SER A 305 18.24 2.91 6.25
C SER A 305 17.66 1.93 5.23
N LYS A 306 16.48 1.41 5.54
CA LYS A 306 15.64 0.65 4.60
C LYS A 306 14.19 1.08 4.78
N TYR A 307 13.45 1.18 3.70
CA TYR A 307 12.05 1.56 3.74
C TYR A 307 11.18 0.31 3.81
N TYR A 308 10.18 0.37 4.68
CA TYR A 308 9.20 -0.67 4.87
C TYR A 308 7.80 -0.10 4.72
N ALA A 309 6.86 -0.87 4.20
CA ALA A 309 5.45 -0.51 4.23
C ALA A 309 4.58 -1.70 4.57
N THR A 310 3.90 -1.65 5.71
CA THR A 310 2.82 -2.58 6.02
C THR A 310 1.58 -2.16 5.24
N PHE A 311 0.87 -3.13 4.68
CA PHE A 311 -0.34 -2.88 3.89
C PHE A 311 -1.30 -4.07 3.99
N THR A 312 -2.55 -3.85 3.56
CA THR A 312 -3.55 -4.91 3.48
C THR A 312 -3.68 -5.37 2.03
N ALA A 313 -3.31 -6.62 1.76
CA ALA A 313 -3.62 -7.29 0.50
C ALA A 313 -5.07 -7.80 0.54
N TYR A 314 -5.90 -7.41 -0.43
CA TYR A 314 -7.30 -7.81 -0.50
C TYR A 314 -7.62 -8.52 -1.82
N ASN A 315 -8.24 -9.70 -1.74
CA ASN A 315 -8.61 -10.49 -2.92
C ASN A 315 -10.11 -10.47 -3.26
N GLY A 316 -10.89 -9.59 -2.60
CA GLY A 316 -12.35 -9.53 -2.74
C GLY A 316 -13.11 -10.37 -1.70
N ARG A 317 -12.42 -11.24 -0.96
CA ARG A 317 -13.02 -12.14 0.05
C ARG A 317 -12.33 -12.08 1.39
N SER A 318 -11.00 -12.12 1.39
CA SER A 318 -10.15 -12.12 2.58
C SER A 318 -9.05 -11.08 2.46
N THR A 319 -8.52 -10.70 3.62
CA THR A 319 -7.39 -9.78 3.76
C THR A 319 -6.17 -10.54 4.25
N LEU A 320 -5.01 -10.23 3.71
CA LEU A 320 -3.72 -10.73 4.17
C LEU A 320 -2.81 -9.54 4.51
N PRO A 321 -2.37 -9.39 5.77
CA PRO A 321 -1.38 -8.40 6.13
C PRO A 321 -0.03 -8.74 5.50
N GLN A 322 0.58 -7.76 4.84
CA GLN A 322 1.84 -7.93 4.16
C GLN A 322 2.78 -6.74 4.39
N LEU A 323 4.05 -6.96 4.10
CA LEU A 323 5.14 -6.01 4.22
C LEU A 323 5.79 -5.82 2.85
N MET A 324 5.92 -4.57 2.42
CA MET A 324 6.79 -4.17 1.33
C MET A 324 8.14 -3.73 1.88
N GLU A 325 9.20 -4.03 1.15
CA GLU A 325 10.55 -3.62 1.48
C GLU A 325 11.23 -2.98 0.27
N THR A 326 11.90 -1.83 0.46
CA THR A 326 12.70 -1.19 -0.59
C THR A 326 13.84 -0.37 0.00
N THR A 327 14.89 -0.14 -0.78
CA THR A 327 15.98 0.80 -0.45
C THR A 327 16.02 1.99 -1.40
N ASP A 328 15.29 1.94 -2.52
CA ASP A 328 15.45 2.83 -3.67
C ASP A 328 14.13 3.27 -4.33
N PHE A 329 12.98 2.72 -3.90
CA PHE A 329 11.67 2.91 -4.54
C PHE A 329 11.63 2.49 -6.02
N GLU A 330 12.61 1.70 -6.48
CA GLU A 330 12.65 1.07 -7.81
C GLU A 330 12.37 -0.43 -7.69
N THR A 331 12.98 -1.08 -6.71
CA THR A 331 12.81 -2.49 -6.42
C THR A 331 12.04 -2.66 -5.11
N PHE A 332 10.96 -3.44 -5.17
CA PHE A 332 10.13 -3.77 -4.01
C PHE A 332 10.08 -5.28 -3.81
N ARG A 333 10.31 -5.71 -2.57
CA ARG A 333 10.07 -7.08 -2.13
C ARG A 333 8.80 -7.11 -1.30
N PHE A 334 7.88 -8.00 -1.64
CA PHE A 334 6.64 -8.25 -0.94
C PHE A 334 6.80 -9.51 -0.09
N VAL A 335 6.44 -9.41 1.19
CA VAL A 335 6.60 -10.49 2.16
C VAL A 335 5.32 -10.62 2.98
N THR A 336 4.88 -11.85 3.21
CA THR A 336 3.76 -12.14 4.10
C THR A 336 4.19 -12.04 5.56
N LEU A 337 3.40 -11.37 6.40
CA LEU A 337 3.63 -11.36 7.85
C LEU A 337 3.05 -12.65 8.46
N THR A 338 3.73 -13.21 9.47
CA THR A 338 3.32 -14.44 10.16
C THR A 338 3.09 -14.22 11.66
N GLY A 339 2.44 -15.19 12.30
CA GLY A 339 2.04 -15.15 13.71
C GLY A 339 0.65 -14.54 13.90
N ASP A 340 0.40 -13.89 15.03
CA ASP A 340 -0.88 -13.30 15.43
C ASP A 340 -1.24 -12.02 14.66
N VAL A 341 -1.13 -12.04 13.33
CA VAL A 341 -1.40 -10.92 12.41
C VAL A 341 -2.71 -11.15 11.66
N THR A 342 -3.84 -10.86 12.32
CA THR A 342 -5.16 -11.30 11.83
C THR A 342 -6.00 -10.21 11.17
N ASN A 343 -5.67 -8.94 11.38
CA ASN A 343 -6.53 -7.81 11.05
C ASN A 343 -5.78 -6.76 10.21
N LYS A 344 -5.90 -5.46 10.51
CA LYS A 344 -5.24 -4.38 9.76
C LYS A 344 -4.61 -3.36 10.70
N GLY A 345 -4.09 -2.27 10.14
CA GLY A 345 -3.55 -1.17 10.94
C GLY A 345 -2.14 -1.43 11.48
N PHE A 346 -1.40 -2.36 10.90
CA PHE A 346 -0.01 -2.60 11.30
C PHE A 346 0.87 -1.39 11.01
N ALA A 347 1.64 -0.89 11.96
CA ALA A 347 2.58 0.20 11.75
C ALA A 347 3.88 -0.03 12.52
N LEU A 348 4.97 -0.18 11.77
CA LEU A 348 6.27 -0.52 12.29
C LEU A 348 6.95 0.70 12.94
N PHE A 349 7.64 0.51 14.06
CA PHE A 349 8.49 1.56 14.64
C PHE A 349 9.72 1.81 13.74
N PRO A 350 10.22 3.05 13.62
CA PRO A 350 11.28 3.41 12.66
C PRO A 350 12.69 2.95 13.07
N ARG A 351 12.84 2.25 14.20
CA ARG A 351 14.07 1.57 14.61
C ARG A 351 13.76 0.52 15.68
N LYS A 352 14.77 -0.27 16.03
CA LYS A 352 14.70 -1.14 17.21
C LYS A 352 14.62 -0.31 18.50
N VAL A 353 13.92 -0.84 19.49
CA VAL A 353 13.89 -0.32 20.87
C VAL A 353 14.37 -1.44 21.78
N ASN A 354 15.43 -1.19 22.55
CA ASN A 354 16.06 -2.20 23.42
C ASN A 354 16.36 -3.53 22.70
N GLY A 355 16.88 -3.44 21.47
CA GLY A 355 17.28 -4.59 20.64
C GLY A 355 16.15 -5.32 19.90
N LYS A 356 14.87 -4.97 20.15
CA LYS A 356 13.69 -5.62 19.56
C LYS A 356 13.02 -4.75 18.51
N TYR A 357 12.34 -5.38 17.55
CA TYR A 357 11.40 -4.70 16.68
C TYR A 357 10.07 -4.50 17.41
N TYR A 358 9.40 -3.38 17.13
CA TYR A 358 8.07 -3.07 17.65
C TYR A 358 7.14 -2.66 16.52
N MET A 359 5.87 -3.01 16.67
CA MET A 359 4.81 -2.67 15.73
C MET A 359 3.53 -2.37 16.49
N LEU A 360 2.85 -1.29 16.11
CA LEU A 360 1.46 -1.07 16.49
C LEU A 360 0.55 -1.87 15.56
N SER A 361 -0.55 -2.41 16.08
CA SER A 361 -1.53 -3.15 15.31
C SER A 361 -2.93 -2.89 15.82
N ARG A 362 -3.93 -3.28 15.03
CA ARG A 362 -5.34 -3.14 15.39
C ARG A 362 -6.03 -4.49 15.15
N GLN A 363 -5.97 -5.37 16.15
CA GLN A 363 -6.46 -6.75 16.06
C GLN A 363 -7.96 -6.88 16.35
N ASP A 364 -8.55 -5.98 17.14
CA ASP A 364 -9.98 -5.90 17.40
C ASP A 364 -10.59 -4.70 16.65
N ASP A 365 -11.67 -4.08 17.13
CA ASP A 365 -12.18 -2.83 16.55
C ASP A 365 -11.88 -1.59 17.40
N THR A 366 -11.39 -1.74 18.62
CA THR A 366 -11.37 -0.67 19.62
C THR A 366 -10.00 -0.45 20.26
N SER A 367 -8.97 -1.22 19.96
CA SER A 367 -7.69 -1.14 20.68
C SER A 367 -6.53 -0.95 19.71
N VAL A 368 -5.62 -0.03 20.05
CA VAL A 368 -4.26 -0.06 19.48
C VAL A 368 -3.44 -1.01 20.34
N MET A 369 -2.85 -2.01 19.71
CA MET A 369 -2.05 -3.03 20.36
C MET A 369 -0.59 -2.89 20.00
N LEU A 370 0.30 -3.16 20.94
CA LEU A 370 1.74 -3.23 20.75
C LEU A 370 2.16 -4.69 20.60
N MET A 371 3.01 -4.95 19.61
CA MET A 371 3.64 -6.25 19.38
C MET A 371 5.15 -6.05 19.40
N SER A 372 5.89 -6.99 19.97
CA SER A 372 7.36 -7.02 19.95
C SER A 372 7.85 -8.25 19.21
N SER A 373 8.98 -8.14 18.50
CA SER A 373 9.56 -9.28 17.80
C SER A 373 11.08 -9.23 17.72
N GLN A 374 11.70 -10.40 17.58
CA GLN A 374 13.12 -10.55 17.25
C GLN A 374 13.38 -10.45 15.75
N THR A 375 12.36 -10.61 14.92
CA THR A 375 12.44 -10.56 13.45
C THR A 375 11.46 -9.53 12.90
N MET A 376 11.60 -9.17 11.62
CA MET A 376 10.67 -8.25 10.94
C MET A 376 9.37 -8.94 10.49
N TYR A 377 9.37 -10.27 10.44
CA TYR A 377 8.40 -11.04 9.66
C TYR A 377 7.36 -11.75 10.51
N LYS A 378 7.78 -12.22 11.70
CA LYS A 378 6.94 -12.96 12.64
C LYS A 378 6.56 -12.08 13.83
N TRP A 379 5.28 -12.00 14.15
CA TRP A 379 4.75 -11.14 15.23
C TRP A 379 3.72 -11.90 16.08
N GLU A 380 3.90 -11.88 17.40
CA GLU A 380 3.09 -12.64 18.35
C GLU A 380 2.68 -11.75 19.53
N ASP A 381 1.77 -12.26 20.36
CA ASP A 381 1.39 -11.69 21.66
C ASP A 381 0.99 -10.20 21.62
N PRO A 382 -0.04 -9.82 20.85
CA PRO A 382 -0.49 -8.44 20.80
C PRO A 382 -1.07 -7.98 22.15
N VAL A 383 -0.54 -6.88 22.70
CA VAL A 383 -1.00 -6.30 23.98
C VAL A 383 -1.65 -4.96 23.74
N ALA A 384 -2.90 -4.79 24.18
CA ALA A 384 -3.60 -3.49 24.08
C ALA A 384 -2.92 -2.41 24.93
N VAL A 385 -2.51 -1.32 24.30
CA VAL A 385 -1.82 -0.18 24.93
C VAL A 385 -2.62 1.12 24.90
N ILE A 386 -3.52 1.28 23.93
CA ILE A 386 -4.43 2.44 23.85
C ILE A 386 -5.85 1.93 23.64
N LYS A 387 -6.78 2.44 24.45
CA LYS A 387 -8.22 2.16 24.38
C LYS A 387 -9.03 3.46 24.33
N PRO A 388 -10.28 3.42 23.85
CA PRO A 388 -11.21 4.53 23.86
C PRO A 388 -11.48 5.03 25.28
N GLU A 389 -11.28 6.32 25.47
CA GLU A 389 -11.59 7.11 26.67
C GLU A 389 -12.56 8.26 26.34
N GLN A 390 -12.72 8.61 25.05
CA GLN A 390 -13.50 9.75 24.59
C GLN A 390 -14.67 9.32 23.67
N PRO A 391 -15.78 10.08 23.63
CA PRO A 391 -16.94 9.74 22.79
C PRO A 391 -16.63 9.59 21.28
N TRP A 392 -15.64 10.32 20.77
CA TRP A 392 -15.30 10.34 19.34
C TRP A 392 -14.53 9.11 18.85
N GLU A 393 -14.20 8.18 19.73
CA GLU A 393 -13.39 6.97 19.46
C GLU A 393 -14.07 5.67 19.92
N LEU A 394 -15.28 5.75 20.50
CA LEU A 394 -15.98 4.60 21.09
C LEU A 394 -16.39 3.52 20.09
N PHE A 395 -16.71 3.87 18.84
CA PHE A 395 -17.15 2.88 17.86
C PHE A 395 -15.97 2.09 17.30
N LYS A 396 -14.86 2.77 17.02
CA LYS A 396 -13.65 2.17 16.46
C LYS A 396 -12.44 3.05 16.69
N MET A 397 -11.29 2.43 16.93
CA MET A 397 -10.01 3.13 17.11
C MET A 397 -8.86 2.31 16.49
N GLY A 398 -7.83 3.01 16.03
CA GLY A 398 -6.59 2.42 15.58
C GLY A 398 -5.47 3.43 15.43
N ASN A 399 -4.26 2.96 15.18
CA ASN A 399 -3.16 3.81 14.73
C ASN A 399 -3.31 4.11 13.23
N CYS A 400 -2.76 5.25 12.80
CA CYS A 400 -2.79 5.67 11.41
C CYS A 400 -1.58 5.17 10.63
N GLY A 401 -0.37 5.46 11.13
CA GLY A 401 0.90 5.08 10.51
C GLY A 401 1.97 4.84 11.57
N SER A 402 3.22 4.78 11.12
CA SER A 402 4.37 4.53 12.00
C SER A 402 4.52 5.62 13.06
N PRO A 403 4.86 5.25 14.32
CA PRO A 403 5.19 6.23 15.34
C PRO A 403 6.37 7.12 14.93
N ILE A 404 6.25 8.41 15.20
CA ILE A 404 7.26 9.41 14.91
C ILE A 404 8.18 9.52 16.12
N GLU A 405 9.47 9.28 15.94
CA GLU A 405 10.47 9.48 16.99
C GLU A 405 10.63 10.96 17.32
N THR A 406 10.57 11.30 18.61
CA THR A 406 10.82 12.66 19.11
C THR A 406 11.70 12.60 20.37
N PRO A 407 12.32 13.73 20.78
CA PRO A 407 13.10 13.75 22.02
C PRO A 407 12.32 13.41 23.29
N LYS A 408 10.99 13.51 23.27
CA LYS A 408 10.14 13.28 24.45
C LYS A 408 9.37 11.95 24.41
N GLY A 409 9.47 11.18 23.32
CA GLY A 409 8.72 9.94 23.14
C GLY A 409 8.37 9.63 21.69
N TRP A 410 7.52 8.62 21.50
CA TRP A 410 6.95 8.26 20.21
C TRP A 410 5.61 8.95 20.01
N LEU A 411 5.54 9.90 19.09
CA LEU A 411 4.28 10.52 18.69
C LEU A 411 3.53 9.58 17.74
N VAL A 412 2.35 9.11 18.17
CA VAL A 412 1.46 8.24 17.42
C VAL A 412 0.24 9.03 16.98
N ILE A 413 0.04 9.15 15.66
CA ILE A 413 -1.23 9.62 15.11
C ILE A 413 -2.22 8.46 15.11
N THR A 414 -3.37 8.67 15.72
CA THR A 414 -4.46 7.70 15.82
C THR A 414 -5.66 8.14 15.00
N HIS A 415 -6.57 7.21 14.72
CA HIS A 415 -7.91 7.53 14.28
C HIS A 415 -8.92 7.01 15.29
N GLY A 416 -10.05 7.71 15.40
CA GLY A 416 -11.20 7.34 16.22
C GLY A 416 -12.49 7.56 15.44
N VAL A 417 -13.46 6.68 15.67
CA VAL A 417 -14.79 6.72 15.07
C VAL A 417 -15.82 6.95 16.16
N GLY A 418 -16.57 8.03 16.00
CA GLY A 418 -17.59 8.47 16.95
C GLY A 418 -19.02 8.36 16.40
N PRO A 419 -19.97 9.06 17.06
CA PRO A 419 -21.35 9.18 16.60
C PRO A 419 -21.43 9.60 15.13
N MET A 420 -22.45 9.10 14.43
CA MET A 420 -22.67 9.35 12.99
C MET A 420 -21.51 8.92 12.09
N ARG A 421 -20.71 7.93 12.53
CA ARG A 421 -19.53 7.42 11.81
C ARG A 421 -18.54 8.55 11.46
N ARG A 422 -18.39 9.52 12.35
CA ARG A 422 -17.39 10.58 12.17
C ARG A 422 -16.00 10.02 12.47
N TYR A 423 -15.17 9.89 11.44
CA TYR A 423 -13.76 9.49 11.58
C TYR A 423 -12.92 10.74 11.79
N CYS A 424 -12.21 10.78 12.91
CA CYS A 424 -11.31 11.86 13.27
C CYS A 424 -9.89 11.32 13.51
N LEU A 425 -8.90 12.19 13.37
CA LEU A 425 -7.52 11.94 13.77
C LEU A 425 -7.28 12.43 15.20
N GLY A 426 -6.52 11.68 15.98
CA GLY A 426 -6.01 12.08 17.30
C GLY A 426 -4.50 11.89 17.38
N ALA A 427 -3.94 12.17 18.56
CA ALA A 427 -2.53 11.93 18.83
C ALA A 427 -2.30 11.44 20.26
N VAL A 428 -1.33 10.53 20.39
CA VAL A 428 -0.88 9.91 21.64
C VAL A 428 0.65 9.96 21.67
N MET A 429 1.24 10.11 22.86
CA MET A 429 2.66 9.99 23.10
C MET A 429 2.94 8.71 23.88
N LEU A 430 3.82 7.85 23.35
CA LEU A 430 4.35 6.68 24.06
C LEU A 430 5.76 6.97 24.58
N ASP A 431 6.15 6.32 25.67
CA ASP A 431 7.50 6.45 26.22
C ASP A 431 8.58 5.94 25.26
N LEU A 432 9.71 6.66 25.18
CA LEU A 432 10.76 6.41 24.18
C LEU A 432 11.44 5.05 24.38
N ASP A 433 11.65 4.64 25.64
CA ASP A 433 12.37 3.44 26.04
C ASP A 433 11.43 2.26 26.30
N ASP A 434 10.20 2.53 26.74
CA ASP A 434 9.15 1.55 26.97
C ASP A 434 7.84 1.91 26.23
N PRO A 435 7.72 1.52 24.94
CA PRO A 435 6.56 1.87 24.12
C PRO A 435 5.22 1.32 24.62
N SER A 436 5.21 0.49 25.67
CA SER A 436 3.96 0.03 26.30
C SER A 436 3.28 1.10 27.15
N LYS A 437 4.01 2.18 27.51
CA LYS A 437 3.51 3.25 28.37
C LYS A 437 3.02 4.44 27.56
N VAL A 438 1.75 4.79 27.74
CA VAL A 438 1.19 6.06 27.28
C VAL A 438 1.58 7.16 28.27
N ILE A 439 2.29 8.19 27.79
CA ILE A 439 2.77 9.31 28.62
C ILE A 439 2.06 10.64 28.31
N GLY A 440 1.26 10.67 27.25
CA GLY A 440 0.45 11.83 26.88
C GLY A 440 -0.61 11.49 25.84
N ARG A 441 -1.72 12.21 25.84
CA ARG A 441 -2.84 11.99 24.90
C ARG A 441 -3.61 13.28 24.70
N LEU A 442 -4.08 13.54 23.48
CA LEU A 442 -5.00 14.64 23.24
C LEU A 442 -6.41 14.30 23.74
N PRO A 443 -7.06 15.20 24.51
CA PRO A 443 -8.43 14.98 24.96
C PRO A 443 -9.44 15.18 23.82
N GLU A 444 -9.15 16.05 22.85
CA GLU A 444 -9.96 16.29 21.66
C GLU A 444 -9.31 15.73 20.38
N PRO A 445 -10.11 15.52 19.31
CA PRO A 445 -9.55 15.24 17.99
C PRO A 445 -8.51 16.28 17.55
N LEU A 446 -7.40 15.80 16.99
CA LEU A 446 -6.42 16.63 16.29
C LEU A 446 -7.01 17.19 14.99
N ILE A 447 -7.64 16.33 14.18
CA ILE A 447 -8.32 16.72 12.95
C ILE A 447 -9.68 16.04 12.92
N ALA A 448 -10.73 16.83 12.80
CA ALA A 448 -12.08 16.35 12.52
C ALA A 448 -12.53 16.90 11.17
N PRO A 449 -13.36 16.17 10.40
CA PRO A 449 -13.87 16.64 9.12
C PRO A 449 -14.68 17.93 9.34
N ASN A 450 -14.42 18.93 8.51
CA ASN A 450 -15.21 20.16 8.41
C ASN A 450 -16.26 20.09 7.27
N GLU A 451 -16.99 21.18 7.04
CA GLU A 451 -18.04 21.23 6.00
C GLU A 451 -17.54 20.95 4.58
N ALA A 452 -16.30 21.34 4.26
CA ALA A 452 -15.68 21.09 2.96
C ALA A 452 -15.12 19.66 2.83
N GLU A 453 -14.95 18.94 3.95
CA GLU A 453 -14.29 17.64 4.00
C GLU A 453 -15.24 16.48 4.24
N ARG A 454 -16.50 16.76 4.61
CA ARG A 454 -17.49 15.75 5.00
C ARG A 454 -18.18 15.05 3.84
N GLU A 455 -17.99 15.53 2.61
CA GLU A 455 -18.62 15.00 1.40
C GLU A 455 -17.62 14.21 0.55
N GLY A 456 -18.00 13.02 0.10
CA GLY A 456 -17.15 12.15 -0.72
C GLY A 456 -17.66 10.72 -0.77
N TYR A 457 -16.78 9.78 -1.14
CA TYR A 457 -17.12 8.36 -1.28
C TYR A 457 -17.58 7.74 0.05
N VAL A 458 -16.90 8.08 1.14
CA VAL A 458 -17.34 7.79 2.51
C VAL A 458 -17.44 9.10 3.28
N PRO A 459 -18.66 9.62 3.54
CA PRO A 459 -18.86 10.88 4.24
C PRO A 459 -18.28 10.91 5.65
N ASN A 460 -17.96 12.12 6.12
CA ASN A 460 -17.48 12.39 7.49
C ASN A 460 -16.16 11.68 7.85
N VAL A 461 -15.24 11.53 6.90
CA VAL A 461 -13.94 10.89 7.14
C VAL A 461 -12.77 11.84 6.94
N VAL A 462 -11.89 11.91 7.94
CA VAL A 462 -10.48 12.25 7.73
C VAL A 462 -9.60 11.07 8.16
N TYR A 463 -8.58 10.75 7.37
CA TYR A 463 -7.74 9.58 7.63
C TYR A 463 -6.32 9.77 7.11
N THR A 464 -5.32 9.17 7.75
CA THR A 464 -3.93 9.18 7.27
C THR A 464 -3.30 7.82 7.47
N CYS A 465 -2.32 7.47 6.63
CA CYS A 465 -1.47 6.30 6.77
C CYS A 465 -0.06 6.64 7.25
N GLY A 466 0.25 7.92 7.50
CA GLY A 466 1.55 8.33 8.01
C GLY A 466 1.69 9.84 8.10
N ALA A 467 2.56 10.28 9.01
CA ALA A 467 2.94 11.68 9.15
C ALA A 467 4.46 11.75 9.34
N MET A 468 5.04 12.92 9.06
CA MET A 468 6.49 13.13 9.11
C MET A 468 6.82 14.33 9.99
N LEU A 469 7.90 14.24 10.78
CA LEU A 469 8.42 15.38 11.51
C LEU A 469 9.41 16.16 10.63
N HIS A 470 9.13 17.44 10.41
CA HIS A 470 9.97 18.35 9.66
C HIS A 470 10.77 19.25 10.60
N ASN A 471 12.10 19.30 10.41
CA ASN A 471 13.06 20.07 11.19
C ASN A 471 12.96 19.87 12.72
N GLY A 472 12.41 18.75 13.17
CA GLY A 472 12.23 18.46 14.60
C GLY A 472 11.11 19.26 15.30
N LEU A 473 10.38 20.12 14.58
CA LEU A 473 9.50 21.12 15.19
C LEU A 473 8.06 21.11 14.66
N GLU A 474 7.84 20.66 13.42
CA GLU A 474 6.52 20.69 12.78
C GLU A 474 6.14 19.30 12.28
N VAL A 475 4.94 18.83 12.66
CA VAL A 475 4.39 17.57 12.17
C VAL A 475 3.62 17.84 10.89
N ILE A 476 4.00 17.17 9.81
CA ILE A 476 3.37 17.25 8.50
C ILE A 476 2.48 16.02 8.30
N ILE A 477 1.18 16.27 8.16
CA ILE A 477 0.14 15.25 8.11
C ILE A 477 -0.54 15.32 6.75
N PRO A 478 -0.16 14.51 5.76
CA PRO A 478 -1.05 14.28 4.64
C PRO A 478 -2.27 13.48 5.14
N TYR A 479 -3.48 13.84 4.69
CA TYR A 479 -4.69 13.14 5.10
C TYR A 479 -5.71 13.10 3.97
N ALA A 480 -6.45 11.99 3.92
CA ALA A 480 -7.63 11.77 3.11
C ALA A 480 -8.82 12.58 3.65
N GLN A 481 -9.68 12.98 2.74
CA GLN A 481 -10.97 13.62 2.99
C GLN A 481 -12.05 12.77 2.31
N SER A 482 -12.96 12.22 3.10
CA SER A 482 -14.11 11.42 2.67
C SER A 482 -13.82 10.30 1.64
N ASP A 483 -12.69 9.60 1.79
CA ASP A 483 -12.22 8.53 0.92
C ASP A 483 -12.23 8.88 -0.58
N SER A 484 -12.00 10.16 -0.93
CA SER A 484 -12.04 10.65 -2.31
C SER A 484 -10.76 11.38 -2.72
N THR A 485 -10.33 12.35 -1.91
CA THR A 485 -9.17 13.21 -2.16
C THR A 485 -8.25 13.23 -0.95
N SER A 486 -7.04 13.77 -1.13
CA SER A 486 -6.11 14.04 -0.02
C SER A 486 -5.68 15.50 0.01
N SER A 487 -5.23 15.95 1.19
CA SER A 487 -4.61 17.26 1.38
C SER A 487 -3.56 17.17 2.49
N PHE A 488 -3.05 18.33 2.94
CA PHE A 488 -2.05 18.41 4.01
C PHE A 488 -2.51 19.32 5.14
N ALA A 489 -2.12 18.93 6.35
CA ALA A 489 -2.19 19.75 7.55
C ALA A 489 -0.83 19.78 8.23
N THR A 490 -0.54 20.88 8.93
CA THR A 490 0.64 20.98 9.79
C THR A 490 0.22 21.34 11.22
N VAL A 491 1.01 20.89 12.19
CA VAL A 491 0.86 21.26 13.58
C VAL A 491 2.23 21.32 14.26
N SER A 492 2.43 22.31 15.13
CA SER A 492 3.65 22.43 15.93
C SER A 492 3.74 21.28 16.93
N LEU A 493 4.91 20.62 16.98
CA LEU A 493 5.21 19.59 17.96
C LEU A 493 5.15 20.14 19.39
N GLY A 494 5.61 21.38 19.60
CA GLY A 494 5.55 22.04 20.90
C GLY A 494 4.12 22.26 21.39
N SER A 495 3.19 22.61 20.50
CA SER A 495 1.76 22.72 20.84
C SER A 495 1.16 21.37 21.23
N LEU A 496 1.55 20.29 20.54
CA LEU A 496 1.13 18.93 20.92
C LEU A 496 1.64 18.55 22.30
N TYR A 497 2.93 18.79 22.58
CA TYR A 497 3.49 18.53 23.91
C TYR A 497 2.77 19.29 25.01
N LYS A 498 2.59 20.61 24.83
CA LYS A 498 1.88 21.45 25.80
C LYS A 498 0.48 20.90 26.08
N ARG A 499 -0.29 20.56 25.04
CA ARG A 499 -1.66 20.05 25.19
C ARG A 499 -1.72 18.67 25.83
N MET A 500 -0.73 17.81 25.58
CA MET A 500 -0.62 16.49 26.20
C MET A 500 -0.05 16.53 27.63
N GLY A 501 0.36 17.69 28.14
CA GLY A 501 1.02 17.81 29.45
C GLY A 501 2.46 17.31 29.46
N ILE A 502 3.11 17.21 28.29
CA ILE A 502 4.52 16.81 28.16
C ILE A 502 5.41 18.03 28.42
N PRO A 503 6.39 17.95 29.34
CA PRO A 503 7.28 19.06 29.64
C PRO A 503 8.08 19.52 28.41
N VAL A 504 7.94 20.80 28.06
CA VAL A 504 8.72 21.46 27.00
C VAL A 504 9.85 22.24 27.67
N ASP A 505 11.10 21.93 27.34
CA ASP A 505 12.22 22.75 27.80
C ASP A 505 12.23 24.03 26.94
N CYS A 506 12.02 25.20 27.56
CA CYS A 506 11.96 26.49 26.84
C CYS A 506 13.32 26.97 26.29
N SER A 507 14.27 26.07 26.07
CA SER A 507 15.69 26.38 25.84
C SER A 507 16.34 25.60 24.71
N SER A 508 15.64 25.35 23.60
CA SER A 508 16.28 24.93 22.34
C SER A 508 15.59 25.46 21.10
#